data_AF-A0A944ND10-F1
#
_entry.id   AF-A0A944ND10-F1
#
_cell.length_a   1.000
_cell.length_b   1.000
_cell.length_c   1.000
_cell.angle_alpha   90.00
_cell.angle_beta   90.00
_cell.angle_gamma   90.00
#
_symmetry.space_group_name_H-M   'P 1'
#
loop_
_entity.id
_entity.type
_entity.pdbx_description
1 polymer ?
#
loop_
_entity_poly.entity_id
_entity_poly.type
_entity_poly.pdbx_seq_one_letter_code
_entity_poly.pdbx_strand_id
1 'polypeptide(L)'
;MQRKFINYLILTLMFILLTACNGIGESTPYPTEVDWETAVEILNLGDVETVFQLHNLEVTLMMKNGNEVHAVEPVIDAIFDEVNKCGAPCSNIMLATE
;
A
#
# COMPACT_ATOMS: atom_id res chain seq x y z
N MET A 1 33.61 -34.21 -14.60
CA MET A 1 33.81 -33.00 -13.76
C MET A 1 33.01 -31.78 -14.24
N GLN A 2 32.82 -31.62 -15.57
CA GLN A 2 32.18 -30.44 -16.18
C GLN A 2 30.66 -30.29 -15.92
N ARG A 3 29.90 -31.40 -15.90
CA ARG A 3 28.44 -31.37 -15.64
C ARG A 3 28.06 -30.90 -14.24
N LYS A 4 28.89 -31.21 -13.23
CA LYS A 4 28.68 -30.72 -11.87
C LYS A 4 28.91 -29.21 -11.81
N PHE A 5 29.95 -28.72 -12.49
CA PHE A 5 30.24 -27.29 -12.62
C PHE A 5 29.10 -26.52 -13.31
N ILE A 6 28.53 -27.06 -14.39
CA ILE A 6 27.38 -26.46 -15.08
C ILE A 6 26.13 -26.45 -14.20
N ASN A 7 25.87 -27.54 -13.47
CA ASN A 7 24.74 -27.57 -12.53
C ASN A 7 24.92 -26.59 -11.37
N TYR A 8 26.13 -26.43 -10.83
CA TYR A 8 26.42 -25.41 -9.82
C TYR A 8 26.30 -23.99 -10.39
N LEU A 9 26.72 -23.77 -11.64
CA LEU A 9 26.59 -22.47 -12.32
C LEU A 9 25.12 -22.10 -12.56
N ILE A 10 24.27 -23.06 -12.92
CA ILE A 10 22.82 -22.84 -13.09
C ILE A 10 22.15 -22.57 -11.73
N LEU A 11 22.54 -23.31 -10.69
CA LEU A 11 21.99 -23.14 -9.34
C LEU A 11 22.33 -21.77 -8.74
N THR A 12 23.55 -21.26 -8.96
CA THR A 12 23.96 -19.94 -8.48
C THR A 12 23.33 -18.80 -9.27
N LEU A 13 23.17 -18.95 -10.58
CA LEU A 13 22.49 -17.96 -11.44
C LEU A 13 21.01 -17.79 -11.04
N MET A 14 20.35 -18.88 -10.63
CA MET A 14 18.95 -18.87 -10.19
C MET A 14 18.77 -18.19 -8.82
N PHE A 15 19.77 -18.26 -7.94
CA PHE A 15 19.77 -17.57 -6.65
C PHE A 15 19.93 -16.05 -6.79
N ILE A 16 20.68 -15.58 -7.79
CA ILE A 16 20.90 -14.14 -8.03
C ILE A 16 19.65 -13.45 -8.57
N LEU A 17 18.79 -14.17 -9.30
CA LEU A 17 17.52 -13.64 -9.82
C LEU A 17 16.45 -13.43 -8.73
N LEU A 18 16.58 -14.08 -7.56
CA LEU A 18 15.64 -13.94 -6.44
C LEU A 18 15.95 -12.72 -5.54
N THR A 19 17.14 -12.14 -5.64
CA THR A 19 17.58 -11.05 -4.74
C THR A 19 17.26 -9.65 -5.27
N ALA A 20 16.61 -9.53 -6.42
CA ALA A 20 16.36 -8.26 -7.10
C ALA A 20 14.95 -7.69 -6.82
N CYS A 21 14.56 -7.57 -5.56
CA CYS A 21 13.46 -6.71 -5.12
C CYS A 21 13.65 -6.32 -3.64
N ASN A 22 14.65 -5.48 -3.37
CA ASN A 22 14.67 -4.69 -2.13
C ASN A 22 14.53 -3.23 -2.52
N GLY A 23 13.34 -2.88 -3.03
CA GLY A 23 12.91 -1.48 -3.11
C GLY A 23 12.47 -1.04 -1.72
N ILE A 24 13.44 -0.80 -0.82
CA ILE A 24 13.16 0.03 0.35
C ILE A 24 13.13 1.45 -0.19
N GLY A 25 11.98 1.83 -0.74
CA GLY A 25 11.69 3.21 -1.09
C GLY A 25 11.59 3.98 0.22
N GLU A 26 12.58 4.82 0.48
CA GLU A 26 12.50 5.82 1.54
C GLU A 26 11.46 6.86 1.10
N SER A 27 10.19 6.56 1.38
CA SER A 27 9.09 7.47 1.07
C SER A 27 9.19 8.68 2.01
N THR A 28 9.22 9.88 1.45
CA THR A 28 8.95 11.10 2.21
C THR A 28 7.63 10.95 2.97
N PRO A 29 7.53 11.43 4.23
CA PRO A 29 6.31 11.28 5.01
C PRO A 29 5.12 11.92 4.27
N TYR A 30 4.00 11.23 4.21
CA TYR A 30 2.74 11.81 3.75
C TYR A 30 2.34 12.99 4.66
N PRO A 31 1.70 14.04 4.13
CA PRO A 31 1.09 15.07 4.96
C PRO A 31 0.02 14.46 5.89
N THR A 32 -0.12 15.00 7.10
CA THR A 32 -1.12 14.51 8.06
C THR A 32 -2.56 14.81 7.64
N GLU A 33 -2.82 15.95 6.99
CA GLU A 33 -4.14 16.37 6.55
C GLU A 33 -4.08 16.66 5.05
N VAL A 34 -5.02 16.13 4.27
CA VAL A 34 -5.07 16.30 2.82
C VAL A 34 -6.50 16.52 2.33
N ASP A 35 -6.65 17.02 1.12
CA ASP A 35 -7.95 17.04 0.46
C ASP A 35 -8.38 15.64 0.02
N TRP A 36 -9.66 15.51 -0.32
CA TRP A 36 -10.27 14.24 -0.70
C TRP A 36 -9.56 13.59 -1.88
N GLU A 37 -9.28 14.37 -2.93
CA GLU A 37 -8.63 13.88 -4.15
C GLU A 37 -7.23 13.31 -3.84
N THR A 38 -6.44 14.00 -3.02
CA THR A 38 -5.12 13.53 -2.59
C THR A 38 -5.22 12.27 -1.73
N ALA A 39 -6.23 12.15 -0.86
CA ALA A 39 -6.44 10.93 -0.07
C ALA A 39 -6.72 9.71 -0.98
N VAL A 40 -7.53 9.90 -2.03
CA VAL A 40 -7.78 8.85 -3.03
C VAL A 40 -6.52 8.50 -3.81
N GLU A 41 -5.69 9.48 -4.18
CA GLU A 41 -4.39 9.21 -4.81
C GLU A 41 -3.49 8.37 -3.89
N ILE A 42 -3.40 8.72 -2.60
CA ILE A 42 -2.62 7.99 -1.59
C ILE A 42 -3.13 6.56 -1.42
N LEU A 43 -4.45 6.36 -1.35
CA LEU A 43 -5.07 5.04 -1.28
C LEU A 43 -4.61 4.14 -2.43
N ASN A 44 -4.57 4.68 -3.65
CA ASN A 44 -4.20 3.95 -4.86
C ASN A 44 -2.69 3.61 -4.95
N LEU A 45 -1.84 4.21 -4.11
CA LEU A 45 -0.41 3.83 -4.02
C LEU A 45 -0.21 2.47 -3.34
N GLY A 46 -1.20 1.99 -2.58
CA GLY A 46 -1.14 0.69 -1.90
C GLY A 46 -0.30 0.67 -0.63
N ASP A 47 0.05 1.84 -0.08
CA ASP A 47 0.78 1.98 1.19
C ASP A 47 -0.14 2.01 2.41
N VAL A 48 -1.45 2.06 2.20
CA VAL A 48 -2.45 2.06 3.27
C VAL A 48 -2.64 0.64 3.82
N GLU A 49 -2.65 0.52 5.15
CA GLU A 49 -2.93 -0.71 5.90
C GLU A 49 -4.38 -0.76 6.37
N THR A 50 -4.91 0.36 6.89
CA THR A 50 -6.29 0.45 7.40
C THR A 50 -6.96 1.74 6.92
N VAL A 51 -8.24 1.66 6.56
CA VAL A 51 -9.14 2.80 6.40
C VAL A 51 -10.11 2.81 7.57
N PHE A 52 -10.15 3.92 8.29
CA PHE A 52 -11.13 4.19 9.34
C PHE A 52 -12.02 5.36 8.93
N GLN A 53 -13.32 5.23 9.14
CA GLN A 53 -14.32 6.24 8.77
C GLN A 53 -15.23 6.56 9.96
N LEU A 54 -15.56 7.83 10.15
CA LEU A 54 -16.47 8.32 11.17
C LEU A 54 -17.77 8.87 10.56
N HIS A 55 -18.87 8.82 11.31
CA HIS A 55 -20.16 9.39 10.90
C HIS A 55 -20.16 10.91 10.60
N ASN A 56 -19.09 11.63 10.97
CA ASN A 56 -18.89 13.05 10.66
C ASN A 56 -18.18 13.30 9.31
N LEU A 57 -18.02 12.26 8.48
CA LEU A 57 -17.28 12.25 7.20
C LEU A 57 -15.75 12.25 7.34
N GLU A 58 -15.20 12.18 8.56
CA GLU A 58 -13.77 12.06 8.73
C GLU A 58 -13.28 10.67 8.32
N VAL A 59 -12.19 10.64 7.58
CA VAL A 59 -11.52 9.43 7.11
C VAL A 59 -10.07 9.48 7.53
N THR A 60 -9.59 8.38 8.11
CA THR A 60 -8.18 8.17 8.43
C THR A 60 -7.63 7.02 7.61
N LEU A 61 -6.59 7.30 6.81
CA LEU A 61 -5.74 6.31 6.16
C LEU A 61 -4.56 6.02 7.09
N MET A 62 -4.56 4.84 7.72
CA MET A 62 -3.42 4.36 8.50
C MET A 62 -2.46 3.65 7.55
N MET A 63 -1.25 4.19 7.42
CA MET A 63 -0.22 3.70 6.52
C MET A 63 0.51 2.51 7.13
N LYS A 64 1.08 1.62 6.29
CA LYS A 64 1.87 0.45 6.73
C LYS A 64 3.11 0.78 7.59
N ASN A 65 3.53 2.05 7.58
CA ASN A 65 4.63 2.54 8.41
C ASN A 65 4.16 3.13 9.75
N GLY A 66 2.86 3.11 10.03
CA GLY A 66 2.24 3.63 11.25
C GLY A 66 1.87 5.11 11.22
N ASN A 67 2.12 5.83 10.13
CA ASN A 67 1.65 7.22 9.97
C ASN A 67 0.16 7.25 9.64
N GLU A 68 -0.48 8.38 9.93
CA GLU A 68 -1.89 8.63 9.62
C GLU A 68 -2.01 9.80 8.65
N VAL A 69 -2.94 9.65 7.70
CA VAL A 69 -3.37 10.70 6.78
C VAL A 69 -4.88 10.87 6.94
N HIS A 70 -5.31 12.09 7.21
CA HIS A 70 -6.69 12.45 7.44
C HIS A 70 -7.26 13.23 6.25
N ALA A 71 -8.53 12.98 5.96
CA ALA A 71 -9.29 13.69 4.96
C ALA A 71 -10.77 13.71 5.35
N VAL A 72 -11.57 14.49 4.61
CA VAL A 72 -13.03 14.54 4.75
C VAL A 72 -13.65 13.98 3.49
N GLU A 73 -14.47 12.94 3.62
CA GLU A 73 -15.19 12.36 2.49
C GLU A 73 -16.38 13.23 2.05
N PRO A 74 -16.72 13.26 0.74
CA PRO A 74 -17.79 14.12 0.24
C PRO A 74 -19.18 13.65 0.65
N VAL A 75 -19.34 12.35 0.86
CA VAL A 75 -20.57 11.68 1.31
C VAL A 75 -20.18 10.42 2.08
N ILE A 76 -21.04 9.98 2.99
CA ILE A 76 -20.85 8.74 3.75
C ILE A 76 -20.57 7.57 2.81
N ASP A 77 -19.58 6.75 3.17
CA ASP A 77 -19.12 5.54 2.50
C ASP A 77 -18.36 5.77 1.18
N ALA A 78 -18.08 7.02 0.79
CA ALA A 78 -17.32 7.31 -0.42
C ALA A 78 -15.92 6.68 -0.36
N ILE A 79 -15.28 6.59 0.82
CA ILE A 79 -13.97 5.93 0.92
C ILE A 79 -14.05 4.43 0.66
N PHE A 80 -15.14 3.77 1.06
CA PHE A 80 -15.32 2.35 0.78
C PHE A 80 -15.58 2.09 -0.71
N ASP A 81 -16.28 3.00 -1.39
CA ASP A 81 -16.41 2.96 -2.85
C ASP A 81 -15.04 3.06 -3.54
N GLU A 82 -14.15 3.93 -3.07
CA GLU A 82 -12.78 4.05 -3.62
C GLU A 82 -11.92 2.82 -3.31
N VAL A 83 -12.03 2.24 -2.11
CA VAL A 83 -11.37 0.96 -1.78
C VAL A 83 -11.83 -0.15 -2.73
N ASN A 84 -13.12 -0.23 -3.03
CA ASN A 84 -13.67 -1.23 -3.94
C ASN A 84 -13.15 -1.05 -5.39
N LYS A 85 -12.89 0.19 -5.82
CA LYS A 85 -12.34 0.50 -7.14
C LYS A 85 -10.83 0.28 -7.23
N CYS A 86 -10.11 0.46 -6.12
CA CYS A 86 -8.65 0.42 -6.04
C CYS A 86 -8.05 -0.91 -6.52
N GLY A 87 -8.70 -2.05 -6.26
CA GLY A 87 -8.26 -3.35 -6.77
C GLY A 87 -7.03 -3.89 -6.03
N ALA A 88 -6.02 -4.35 -6.77
CA ALA A 88 -4.86 -5.06 -6.20
C ALA A 88 -4.10 -4.28 -5.09
N PRO A 89 -3.85 -2.96 -5.20
CA PRO A 89 -3.19 -2.18 -4.14
C PRO A 89 -3.93 -2.24 -2.79
N CYS A 90 -5.27 -2.33 -2.81
CA CYS A 90 -6.11 -2.36 -1.60
C CYS A 90 -6.56 -3.77 -1.19
N SER A 91 -6.00 -4.82 -1.78
CA SER A 91 -6.46 -6.21 -1.60
C SER A 91 -6.41 -6.74 -0.15
N ASN A 92 -5.60 -6.15 0.72
CA ASN A 92 -5.44 -6.56 2.12
C ASN A 92 -5.70 -5.41 3.10
N ILE A 93 -6.41 -4.36 2.67
CA ILE A 93 -6.72 -3.23 3.54
C ILE A 93 -7.77 -3.63 4.57
N MET A 94 -7.59 -3.21 5.82
CA MET A 94 -8.62 -3.34 6.85
C MET A 94 -9.58 -2.16 6.77
N LEU A 95 -10.88 -2.42 6.93
CA LEU A 95 -11.93 -1.39 6.97
C LEU A 95 -12.54 -1.34 8.37
N ALA A 96 -12.66 -0.15 8.94
CA ALA A 96 -13.27 0.08 10.24
C ALA A 96 -14.11 1.36 10.23
N THR A 97 -15.12 1.41 11.11
CA THR A 97 -16.05 2.55 11.25
C THR A 97 -16.50 2.72 12.70
N GLU A 98 -16.86 3.94 13.11
CA GLU A 98 -17.45 4.29 14.41
C GLU A 98 -18.68 5.21 14.28
#